data_AF-A0A6G0Y5R2-F1
#
_entry.id   AF-A0A6G0Y5R2-F1
#
_cell.length_a   1.000
_cell.length_b   1.000
_cell.length_c   1.000
_cell.angle_alpha   90.00
_cell.angle_beta   90.00
_cell.angle_gamma   90.00
#
_symmetry.space_group_name_H-M   'P 1'
#
loop_
_entity.id
_entity.type
_entity.pdbx_description
1 polymer ?
#
loop_
_entity_poly.entity_id
_entity_poly.type
_entity_poly.pdbx_seq_one_letter_code
_entity_poly.pdbx_strand_id
1 'polypeptide(L)'
;MNIFFLFYPNNKHCIFSGVLEYFRISVFIPYLDSFILQLKSRFLNHIDILSSFHSLFDENSTKEEFKKLAEFYEEDLNEEFQLWQRKLKKLEMKPKNSIDALKLCNSDIYPGVNKLFQILAKLPISTASNERTFSSLKRIKKYL
;
A
#
# COMPACT_ATOMS: atom_id res chain seq x y z
N MET A 1 -19.94 -17.61 -31.42
CA MET A 1 -21.06 -17.55 -30.46
C MET A 1 -20.51 -16.93 -29.18
N ASN A 2 -20.81 -15.64 -28.97
CA ASN A 2 -20.14 -14.74 -28.02
C ASN A 2 -20.63 -14.97 -26.58
N ILE A 3 -19.78 -15.52 -25.72
CA ILE A 3 -20.06 -15.77 -24.30
C ILE A 3 -19.99 -14.50 -23.43
N PHE A 4 -19.53 -13.37 -23.98
CA PHE A 4 -19.37 -12.12 -23.23
C PHE A 4 -20.64 -11.29 -23.00
N PHE A 5 -21.81 -11.73 -23.50
CA PHE A 5 -23.04 -10.91 -23.44
C PHE A 5 -23.80 -10.93 -22.10
N LEU A 6 -23.34 -11.67 -21.08
CA LEU A 6 -24.16 -11.94 -19.89
C LEU A 6 -23.79 -11.18 -18.60
N PHE A 7 -22.79 -10.29 -18.60
CA PHE A 7 -22.31 -9.71 -17.33
C PHE A 7 -22.85 -8.32 -16.93
N TYR A 8 -23.77 -7.70 -17.69
CA TYR A 8 -24.45 -6.48 -17.22
C TYR A 8 -25.98 -6.66 -17.23
N PRO A 9 -26.61 -6.94 -16.07
CA PRO A 9 -28.03 -7.29 -16.00
C PRO A 9 -28.94 -6.07 -15.94
N ASN A 10 -28.58 -4.95 -16.58
CA ASN A 10 -29.36 -3.72 -16.43
C ASN A 10 -29.33 -2.77 -17.63
N ASN A 11 -29.59 -3.27 -18.84
CA ASN A 11 -30.17 -2.41 -19.87
C ASN A 11 -31.13 -3.19 -20.77
N LYS A 12 -32.40 -2.81 -20.66
CA LYS A 12 -33.48 -3.15 -21.60
C LYS A 12 -32.98 -2.89 -23.02
N HIS A 13 -33.05 -3.90 -23.90
CA HIS A 13 -32.91 -3.82 -25.36
C HIS A 13 -32.08 -2.64 -25.90
N CYS A 14 -30.76 -2.66 -25.71
CA CYS A 14 -29.88 -1.76 -26.47
C CYS A 14 -29.57 -2.39 -27.82
N ILE A 15 -30.24 -1.91 -28.88
CA ILE A 15 -29.77 -2.09 -30.24
C ILE A 15 -28.51 -1.24 -30.34
N PHE A 16 -27.32 -1.85 -30.44
CA PHE A 16 -26.06 -1.13 -30.57
C PHE A 16 -26.12 -0.27 -31.84
N SER A 17 -26.18 1.05 -31.69
CA SER A 17 -26.28 1.99 -32.82
C SER A 17 -24.96 2.16 -33.59
N GLY A 18 -23.85 1.59 -33.09
CA GLY A 18 -22.57 1.59 -33.79
C GLY A 18 -21.47 0.79 -33.08
N VAL A 19 -20.40 0.48 -33.83
CA VAL A 19 -19.22 -0.29 -33.36
C VAL A 19 -18.55 0.35 -32.13
N LEU A 20 -18.59 1.69 -32.04
CA LEU A 20 -18.06 2.45 -30.90
C LEU A 20 -18.84 2.19 -29.61
N GLU A 21 -20.17 2.11 -29.67
CA GLU A 21 -21.02 1.84 -28.50
C GLU A 21 -20.78 0.41 -27.99
N TYR A 22 -20.64 -0.55 -28.90
CA TYR A 22 -20.26 -1.92 -28.57
C TYR A 22 -18.88 -1.99 -27.90
N PHE A 23 -17.86 -1.36 -28.49
CA PHE A 23 -16.52 -1.32 -27.90
C PHE A 23 -16.53 -0.66 -26.51
N ARG A 24 -17.27 0.45 -26.36
CA ARG A 24 -17.37 1.18 -25.09
C ARG A 24 -17.97 0.32 -23.99
N ILE A 25 -19.10 -0.34 -24.26
CA ILE A 25 -19.84 -1.11 -23.25
C ILE A 25 -19.19 -2.49 -22.99
N SER A 26 -18.75 -3.19 -24.02
CA SER A 26 -18.26 -4.57 -23.89
C SER A 26 -16.78 -4.69 -23.56
N VAL A 27 -15.97 -3.68 -23.86
CA VAL A 27 -14.51 -3.74 -23.69
C VAL A 27 -14.01 -2.64 -22.76
N PHE A 28 -14.31 -1.38 -23.08
CA PHE A 28 -13.70 -0.25 -22.39
C PHE A 28 -14.17 -0.12 -20.93
N ILE A 29 -15.48 -0.16 -20.67
CA ILE A 29 -16.04 -0.06 -19.31
C ILE A 29 -15.58 -1.24 -18.43
N PRO A 30 -15.72 -2.51 -18.85
CA PRO A 30 -15.25 -3.65 -18.04
C PRO A 30 -13.75 -3.61 -17.75
N TYR A 31 -12.94 -3.12 -18.70
CA TYR A 31 -11.51 -2.93 -18.49
C TYR A 31 -11.22 -1.87 -17.42
N LEU A 32 -11.91 -0.71 -17.46
CA LEU A 32 -11.76 0.32 -16.44
C LEU A 32 -12.20 -0.19 -15.06
N ASP A 33 -13.31 -0.91 -14.98
CA ASP A 33 -13.78 -1.49 -13.72
C ASP A 33 -12.78 -2.52 -13.17
N SER A 34 -12.23 -3.39 -14.03
CA SER A 34 -11.16 -4.32 -13.64
C SER A 34 -9.91 -3.59 -13.16
N PHE A 35 -9.51 -2.51 -13.84
CA PHE A 35 -8.35 -1.71 -13.46
C PHE A 35 -8.56 -1.02 -12.12
N ILE A 36 -9.74 -0.44 -11.88
CA ILE A 36 -10.12 0.13 -10.60
C ILE A 36 -10.09 -0.93 -9.50
N LEU A 37 -10.61 -2.14 -9.76
CA LEU A 37 -10.56 -3.24 -8.79
C LEU A 37 -9.13 -3.67 -8.48
N GLN A 38 -8.24 -3.72 -9.47
CA GLN A 38 -6.83 -4.04 -9.27
C GLN A 38 -6.14 -2.96 -8.42
N LEU A 39 -6.40 -1.68 -8.68
CA LEU A 39 -5.87 -0.58 -7.86
C LEU A 39 -6.40 -0.66 -6.43
N LYS A 40 -7.71 -0.87 -6.26
CA LYS A 40 -8.32 -1.02 -4.93
C LYS A 40 -7.70 -2.19 -4.18
N SER A 41 -7.59 -3.36 -4.80
CA SER A 41 -6.95 -4.53 -4.19
C SER A 41 -5.49 -4.25 -3.81
N ARG A 42 -4.72 -3.62 -4.70
CA ARG A 42 -3.30 -3.33 -4.44
C ARG A 42 -3.06 -2.32 -3.32
N PHE A 43 -3.93 -1.32 -3.16
CA PHE A 43 -3.70 -0.24 -2.19
C PHE A 43 -4.54 -0.36 -0.92
N LEU A 44 -5.78 -0.82 -1.00
CA LEU A 44 -6.69 -0.87 0.15
C LEU A 44 -6.41 -2.07 1.06
N ASN A 45 -6.00 -3.22 0.51
CA ASN A 45 -5.75 -4.43 1.30
C ASN A 45 -4.63 -4.25 2.33
N HIS A 46 -3.74 -3.28 2.14
CA HIS A 46 -2.62 -3.01 3.03
C HIS A 46 -2.82 -1.78 3.92
N ILE A 47 -3.96 -1.08 3.83
CA ILE A 47 -4.21 0.12 4.64
C ILE A 47 -4.23 -0.21 6.12
N ASP A 48 -4.85 -1.33 6.52
CA ASP A 48 -4.93 -1.71 7.93
C ASP A 48 -3.54 -2.00 8.51
N ILE A 49 -2.69 -2.68 7.75
CA ILE A 49 -1.30 -2.96 8.13
C ILE A 49 -0.48 -1.65 8.17
N LEU A 50 -0.66 -0.77 7.18
CA LEU A 50 -0.02 0.55 7.15
C LEU A 50 -0.43 1.41 8.35
N SER A 51 -1.71 1.38 8.73
CA SER A 51 -2.20 2.09 9.91
C SER A 51 -1.58 1.55 11.20
N SER A 52 -1.31 0.24 11.25
CA SER A 52 -0.67 -0.41 12.39
C SER A 52 0.77 0.08 12.63
N PHE A 53 1.49 0.56 11.60
CA PHE A 53 2.81 1.18 11.78
C PHE A 53 2.78 2.46 12.64
N HIS A 54 1.62 3.12 12.78
CA HIS A 54 1.48 4.27 13.69
C HIS A 54 1.85 3.88 15.14
N SER A 55 1.59 2.63 15.54
CA SER A 55 1.95 2.12 16.87
C SER A 55 3.45 2.17 17.17
N LEU A 56 4.31 2.25 16.15
CA LEU A 56 5.76 2.39 16.35
C LEU A 56 6.20 3.79 16.77
N PHE A 57 5.36 4.81 16.54
CA PHE A 57 5.65 6.21 16.84
C PHE A 57 4.88 6.72 18.06
N ASP A 58 3.75 6.10 18.38
CA ASP A 58 2.90 6.49 19.50
C ASP A 58 3.27 5.73 20.78
N GLU A 59 3.33 6.45 21.90
CA GLU A 59 3.68 5.92 23.23
C GLU A 59 2.50 5.29 23.96
N ASN A 60 1.29 5.62 23.51
CA ASN A 60 0.03 5.14 24.05
C ASN A 60 -0.59 4.06 23.17
N SER A 61 0.10 3.64 22.11
CA SER A 61 -0.40 2.63 21.19
C SER A 61 -0.76 1.35 21.92
N THR A 62 -1.89 0.75 21.55
CA THR A 62 -2.33 -0.51 22.13
C THR A 62 -1.43 -1.65 21.65
N LYS A 63 -1.16 -2.63 22.53
CA LYS A 63 -0.44 -3.86 22.14
C LYS A 63 -1.16 -4.59 20.98
N GLU A 64 -2.47 -4.41 20.86
CA GLU A 64 -3.32 -5.04 19.85
C GLU A 64 -3.05 -4.53 18.43
N GLU A 65 -2.82 -3.21 18.26
CA GLU A 65 -2.44 -2.62 16.98
C GLU A 65 -1.07 -3.13 16.51
N PHE A 66 -0.10 -3.18 17.43
CA PHE A 66 1.22 -3.73 17.12
C PHE A 66 1.16 -5.23 16.85
N LYS A 67 0.27 -5.97 17.52
CA LYS A 67 0.14 -7.43 17.32
C LYS A 67 -0.19 -7.78 15.88
N LYS A 68 -1.09 -7.03 15.22
CA LYS A 68 -1.40 -7.21 13.79
C LYS A 68 -0.17 -7.01 12.90
N LEU A 69 0.66 -6.02 13.25
CA LEU A 69 1.90 -5.73 12.52
C LEU A 69 2.94 -6.84 12.71
N ALA A 70 3.10 -7.33 13.94
CA ALA A 70 3.99 -8.44 14.26
C ALA A 70 3.53 -9.72 13.54
N GLU A 71 2.27 -10.12 13.67
CA GLU A 71 1.69 -11.29 12.99
C GLU A 71 1.89 -11.25 11.46
N PHE A 72 1.93 -10.05 10.85
CA PHE A 72 2.13 -9.92 9.40
C PHE A 72 3.61 -10.01 8.95
N TYR A 73 4.55 -9.47 9.74
CA TYR A 73 5.96 -9.35 9.32
C TYR A 73 6.91 -10.35 10.01
N GLU A 74 6.83 -10.57 11.32
CA GLU A 74 7.68 -11.50 12.07
C GLU A 74 7.00 -11.95 13.39
N GLU A 75 7.03 -13.25 13.68
CA GLU A 75 6.63 -13.78 14.99
C GLU A 75 7.66 -13.35 16.08
N ASP A 76 7.16 -12.96 17.27
CA ASP A 76 7.93 -12.62 18.49
C ASP A 76 8.59 -11.23 18.62
N LEU A 77 7.99 -10.17 18.10
CA LEU A 77 8.46 -8.78 18.32
C LEU A 77 7.95 -8.09 19.61
N ASN A 78 7.13 -8.78 20.43
CA ASN A 78 6.39 -8.13 21.50
C ASN A 78 7.29 -7.59 22.62
N GLU A 79 8.33 -8.31 23.03
CA GLU A 79 9.25 -7.88 24.08
C GLU A 79 10.13 -6.71 23.63
N GLU A 80 10.65 -6.81 22.41
CA GLU A 80 11.45 -5.77 21.77
C GLU A 80 10.66 -4.47 21.61
N PHE A 81 9.38 -4.57 21.21
CA PHE A 81 8.47 -3.43 21.11
C PHE A 81 8.25 -2.74 22.46
N GLN A 82 8.08 -3.50 23.56
CA GLN A 82 7.97 -2.89 24.89
C GLN A 82 9.23 -2.13 25.29
N LEU A 83 10.41 -2.64 24.92
CA LEU A 83 11.67 -1.96 25.18
C LEU A 83 11.81 -0.68 24.34
N TRP A 84 11.39 -0.72 23.07
CA TRP A 84 11.33 0.45 22.20
C TRP A 84 10.37 1.53 22.75
N GLN A 85 9.17 1.13 23.16
CA GLN A 85 8.17 2.01 23.78
C GLN A 85 8.70 2.71 25.04
N ARG A 86 9.46 2.00 25.88
CA ARG A 86 10.15 2.60 27.04
C ARG A 86 11.22 3.61 26.64
N LYS A 87 11.93 3.37 25.53
CA LYS A 87 12.92 4.31 24.99
C LYS A 87 12.22 5.57 24.49
N LEU A 88 11.14 5.43 23.73
CA LEU A 88 10.34 6.56 23.23
C LEU A 88 9.85 7.47 24.35
N LYS A 89 9.29 6.89 25.42
CA LYS A 89 8.83 7.67 26.60
C LYS A 89 9.93 8.48 27.29
N LYS A 90 11.20 8.10 27.14
CA LYS A 90 12.36 8.80 27.72
C LYS A 90 12.96 9.84 26.77
N LEU A 91 12.55 9.85 25.50
CA LEU A 91 13.05 10.80 24.51
C LEU A 91 12.27 12.10 24.58
N GLU A 92 12.98 13.21 24.78
CA GLU A 92 12.38 14.55 24.71
C GLU A 92 11.93 14.90 23.29
N MET A 93 12.68 14.46 22.27
CA MET A 93 12.36 14.70 20.85
C MET A 93 12.04 13.39 20.12
N LYS A 94 10.78 13.25 19.72
CA LYS A 94 10.27 12.04 19.07
C LYS A 94 10.56 12.03 17.56
N PRO A 95 10.85 10.87 16.97
CA PRO A 95 11.01 10.77 15.52
C PRO A 95 9.67 11.03 14.84
N LYS A 96 9.65 11.99 13.89
CA LYS A 96 8.45 12.28 13.09
C LYS A 96 8.35 11.42 11.83
N ASN A 97 9.50 10.91 11.36
CA ASN A 97 9.64 10.18 10.11
C ASN A 97 10.34 8.83 10.36
N SER A 98 10.08 7.85 9.48
CA SER A 98 10.74 6.54 9.51
C SER A 98 12.27 6.63 9.43
N ILE A 99 12.79 7.60 8.67
CA ILE A 99 14.24 7.83 8.52
C ILE A 99 14.86 8.32 9.83
N ASP A 100 14.17 9.19 10.57
CA ASP A 100 14.68 9.69 11.85
C ASP A 100 14.57 8.61 12.93
N ALA A 101 13.50 7.81 12.89
CA ALA A 101 13.36 6.63 13.74
C ALA A 101 14.48 5.62 13.48
N LEU A 102 14.86 5.37 12.23
CA LEU A 102 15.97 4.48 11.88
C LEU A 102 17.32 4.94 12.44
N LYS A 103 17.59 6.25 12.46
CA LYS A 103 18.83 6.78 13.06
C LYS A 103 18.87 6.56 14.58
N LEU A 104 17.71 6.56 15.22
CA LEU A 104 17.57 6.43 16.67
C LEU A 104 17.47 4.96 17.12
N CYS A 105 16.96 4.10 16.25
CA CYS A 105 16.78 2.67 16.47
C CYS A 105 18.07 1.93 16.13
N ASN A 106 18.82 1.51 17.15
CA ASN A 106 20.02 0.71 16.95
C ASN A 106 19.61 -0.73 16.55
N SER A 107 20.12 -1.22 15.42
CA SER A 107 19.86 -2.57 14.89
C SER A 107 20.32 -3.70 15.81
N ASP A 108 21.32 -3.46 16.65
CA ASP A 108 21.86 -4.49 17.55
C ASP A 108 20.99 -4.70 18.79
N ILE A 109 20.27 -3.65 19.20
CA ILE A 109 19.39 -3.65 20.39
C ILE A 109 17.96 -3.95 19.98
N TYR A 110 17.54 -3.46 18.81
CA TYR A 110 16.18 -3.53 18.31
C TYR A 110 16.15 -4.04 16.85
N PRO A 111 16.55 -5.29 16.58
CA PRO A 111 16.65 -5.81 15.22
C PRO A 111 15.30 -5.86 14.50
N GLY A 112 14.23 -6.30 15.17
CA GLY A 112 12.91 -6.44 14.57
C GLY A 112 12.21 -5.09 14.34
N VAL A 113 12.25 -4.20 15.32
CA VAL A 113 11.70 -2.85 15.20
C VAL A 113 12.50 -2.04 14.17
N ASN A 114 13.82 -2.20 14.08
CA ASN A 114 14.62 -1.57 13.03
C ASN A 114 14.20 -2.07 11.64
N LYS A 115 14.04 -3.38 11.43
CA LYS A 115 13.50 -3.93 10.17
C LYS A 115 12.14 -3.35 9.82
N LEU A 116 11.22 -3.21 10.78
CA LEU A 116 9.92 -2.58 10.55
C LEU A 116 10.08 -1.14 10.06
N PHE A 117 10.96 -0.35 10.68
CA PHE A 117 11.21 1.01 10.17
C PHE A 117 11.87 1.02 8.79
N GLN A 118 12.72 0.05 8.46
CA GLN A 118 13.28 -0.09 7.11
C GLN A 118 12.21 -0.42 6.08
N ILE A 119 11.28 -1.31 6.42
CA ILE A 119 10.12 -1.64 5.59
C ILE A 119 9.30 -0.37 5.37
N LEU A 120 8.95 0.35 6.44
CA LEU A 120 8.20 1.60 6.35
C LEU A 120 8.92 2.66 5.51
N ALA A 121 10.24 2.76 5.59
CA ALA A 121 11.04 3.70 4.79
C ALA A 121 11.13 3.31 3.30
N LYS A 122 11.02 2.02 2.97
CA LYS A 122 11.07 1.49 1.59
C LYS A 122 9.69 1.41 0.94
N LEU A 123 8.62 1.37 1.74
CA LEU A 123 7.26 1.43 1.23
C LEU A 123 7.06 2.77 0.49
N PRO A 124 6.64 2.77 -0.78
CA PRO A 124 6.32 3.99 -1.49
C PRO A 124 5.08 4.62 -0.85
N ILE A 125 5.30 5.55 0.09
CA ILE A 125 4.23 6.31 0.77
C ILE A 125 3.47 7.22 -0.21
N SER A 126 3.95 7.38 -1.45
CA SER A 126 3.20 8.04 -2.52
C SER A 126 3.39 7.34 -3.86
N THR A 127 2.29 7.18 -4.58
CA THR A 127 2.20 6.69 -5.97
C THR A 127 2.81 7.64 -7.00
N ALA A 128 3.40 8.78 -6.59
CA ALA A 128 3.71 9.88 -7.49
C ALA A 128 5.05 9.76 -8.25
N SER A 129 6.06 9.05 -7.73
CA SER A 129 7.39 9.07 -8.37
C SER A 129 7.53 8.10 -9.55
N ASN A 130 6.76 7.01 -9.58
CA ASN A 130 6.98 5.94 -10.58
C ASN A 130 6.39 6.30 -11.97
N GLU A 131 5.43 7.21 -12.04
CA GLU A 131 4.85 7.67 -13.32
C GLU A 131 5.81 8.55 -14.12
N ARG A 132 6.70 9.29 -13.43
CA ARG A 132 7.68 10.18 -14.09
C ARG A 132 8.79 9.39 -14.80
N THR A 133 9.17 8.24 -14.24
CA THR A 133 10.18 7.37 -14.86
C THR A 133 9.62 6.62 -16.06
N PHE A 134 8.36 6.16 -16.01
CA PHE A 134 7.74 5.42 -17.10
C PHE A 134 7.42 6.30 -18.32
N SER A 135 6.99 7.54 -18.10
CA SER A 135 6.77 8.53 -19.19
C SER A 135 8.07 8.88 -19.93
N SER A 136 9.18 9.00 -19.20
CA SER A 136 10.50 9.25 -19.78
C SER A 136 11.00 8.05 -20.61
N LEU A 137 10.82 6.83 -20.11
CA LEU A 137 11.19 5.59 -20.82
C LEU A 137 10.39 5.39 -22.11
N LYS A 138 9.11 5.80 -22.11
CA LYS A 138 8.23 5.74 -23.28
C LYS A 138 8.66 6.69 -24.40
N ARG A 139 9.30 7.83 -24.07
CA ARG A 139 9.94 8.69 -25.08
C ARG A 139 11.16 8.02 -25.68
N ILE A 140 12.06 7.45 -24.87
CA ILE A 140 13.31 6.82 -25.34
C ILE A 140 13.03 5.67 -26.32
N LYS A 141 12.05 4.81 -26.02
CA LYS A 141 11.65 3.71 -26.91
C LYS A 141 11.03 4.14 -28.24
N LYS A 142 10.63 5.41 -28.41
CA LYS A 142 10.08 5.92 -29.67
C LYS A 142 11.16 6.55 -30.57
N TYR A 143 12.35 6.80 -30.03
CA TYR A 143 13.48 7.38 -30.77
C TYR A 143 14.49 6.32 -31.26
N LEU A 144 14.34 5.06 -30.83
CA LEU A 144 15.00 3.87 -31.37
C LEU A 144 13.99 3.07 -32.19
#